data_AF-X1JCL7-F1
#
_entry.id   AF-X1JCL7-F1
#
_cell.length_a   1.000
_cell.length_b   1.000
_cell.length_c   1.000
_cell.angle_alpha   90.00
_cell.angle_beta   90.00
_cell.angle_gamma   90.00
#
_symmetry.space_group_name_H-M   'P 1'
#
loop_
_entity.id
_entity.type
_entity.pdbx_description
1 polymer ?
#
loop_
_entity_poly.entity_id
_entity_poly.type
_entity_poly.pdbx_seq_one_letter_code
_entity_poly.pdbx_strand_id
1 'polypeptide(L)'
;MDALRIKITALTASFRYPTFISGIQPSLPAPPLSTIYGLLSAAKGSWVTPADTDVGYIYSKEGEATDLETIHVFNDKGKYGGSNVIRREFHFLPNMVLYLTNIEFEKYFSTPYF
;
A
#
# COMPACT_ATOMS: atom_id res chain seq x y z
N MET A 1 -19.95 -6.58 19.61
CA MET A 1 -18.59 -6.99 19.22
C MET A 1 -17.81 -5.71 19.03
N ASP A 2 -16.65 -5.61 19.68
CA ASP A 2 -15.83 -4.41 19.62
C ASP A 2 -14.81 -4.55 18.48
N ALA A 3 -14.48 -3.45 17.83
CA ALA A 3 -13.52 -3.40 16.73
C ALA A 3 -12.76 -2.08 16.74
N LEU A 4 -11.47 -2.13 16.41
CA LEU A 4 -10.63 -0.95 16.29
C LEU A 4 -10.84 -0.32 14.92
N ARG A 5 -11.26 0.95 14.90
CA ARG A 5 -11.44 1.73 13.68
C ARG A 5 -10.28 2.70 13.49
N ILE A 6 -9.57 2.54 12.38
CA ILE A 6 -8.43 3.39 12.00
C ILE A 6 -8.79 4.12 10.70
N LYS A 7 -8.54 5.42 10.64
CA LYS A 7 -8.70 6.22 9.42
C LYS A 7 -7.31 6.52 8.84
N ILE A 8 -7.05 6.06 7.63
CA ILE A 8 -5.82 6.32 6.89
C ILE A 8 -6.16 7.20 5.68
N THR A 9 -5.49 8.35 5.58
CA THR A 9 -5.63 9.28 4.46
C THR A 9 -4.26 9.63 3.92
N ALA A 10 -4.17 9.90 2.62
CA ALA A 10 -2.94 10.37 2.00
C ALA A 10 -3.26 11.34 0.85
N LEU A 11 -2.23 11.96 0.30
CA LEU A 11 -2.35 12.73 -0.96
C LEU A 11 -2.46 11.79 -2.16
N THR A 12 -1.69 10.70 -2.14
CA THR A 12 -1.68 9.70 -3.21
C THR A 12 -1.53 8.29 -2.65
N ALA A 13 -1.99 7.29 -3.39
CA ALA A 13 -1.71 5.88 -3.13
C ALA A 13 -1.68 5.10 -4.44
N SER A 14 -0.90 4.02 -4.51
CA SER A 14 -0.93 3.08 -5.63
C SER A 14 -0.77 1.65 -5.13
N PHE A 15 -1.54 0.74 -5.70
CA PHE A 15 -1.56 -0.65 -5.28
C PHE A 15 -1.07 -1.53 -6.42
N ARG A 16 0.03 -2.26 -6.18
CA ARG A 16 0.74 -2.99 -7.22
C ARG A 16 -0.15 -4.03 -7.90
N TYR A 17 -0.23 -3.94 -9.23
CA TYR A 17 -0.79 -5.01 -10.07
C TYR A 17 0.28 -6.07 -10.36
N PRO A 18 0.04 -7.37 -10.09
CA PRO A 18 1.09 -8.39 -10.12
C PRO A 18 1.57 -8.80 -11.52
N THR A 19 0.76 -8.62 -12.58
CA THR A 19 1.03 -9.20 -13.90
C THR A 19 1.69 -8.27 -14.93
N PHE A 20 1.78 -6.96 -14.67
CA PHE A 20 2.34 -6.01 -15.66
C PHE A 20 3.82 -5.75 -15.43
N ILE A 21 4.62 -6.00 -16.47
CA ILE A 21 6.08 -6.02 -16.41
C ILE A 21 6.72 -4.86 -17.20
N SER A 22 6.04 -4.23 -18.17
CA SER A 22 6.65 -3.20 -19.01
C SER A 22 5.69 -2.13 -19.52
N GLY A 23 6.17 -0.88 -19.58
CA GLY A 23 5.54 0.30 -20.19
C GLY A 23 4.43 0.96 -19.35
N ILE A 24 3.63 0.18 -18.63
CA ILE A 24 2.51 0.67 -17.81
C ILE A 24 2.53 -0.02 -16.45
N GLN A 25 2.31 0.76 -15.40
CA GLN A 25 2.15 0.27 -14.04
C GLN A 25 0.77 0.68 -13.51
N PRO A 26 -0.26 -0.15 -13.75
CA PRO A 26 -1.60 0.15 -13.25
C PRO A 26 -1.67 0.00 -11.73
N SER A 27 -2.68 0.65 -11.14
CA SER A 27 -3.02 0.50 -9.73
C SER A 27 -4.29 -0.33 -9.57
N LEU A 28 -4.31 -1.27 -8.63
CA LEU A 28 -5.57 -1.93 -8.24
C LEU A 28 -6.56 -0.87 -7.73
N PRO A 29 -7.88 -1.06 -7.90
CA PRO A 29 -8.88 -0.06 -7.53
C PRO A 29 -8.98 0.18 -6.01
N ALA A 30 -8.51 -0.75 -5.20
CA ALA A 30 -8.47 -0.74 -3.74
C ALA A 30 -7.25 -1.53 -3.23
N PRO A 31 -6.79 -1.31 -1.98
CA PRO A 31 -5.64 -2.03 -1.43
C PRO A 31 -5.93 -3.53 -1.30
N PRO A 32 -5.09 -4.42 -1.87
CA PRO A 32 -5.23 -5.85 -1.63
C PRO A 32 -4.94 -6.17 -0.16
N LEU A 33 -5.43 -7.30 0.34
CA LEU A 33 -5.19 -7.73 1.72
C LEU A 33 -3.69 -7.81 2.05
N SER A 34 -2.85 -8.19 1.08
CA SER A 34 -1.40 -8.19 1.24
C SER A 34 -0.85 -6.80 1.59
N THR A 35 -1.39 -5.73 1.00
CA THR A 35 -1.04 -4.35 1.37
C THR A 35 -1.50 -4.03 2.79
N ILE A 36 -2.71 -4.45 3.19
CA ILE A 36 -3.22 -4.19 4.54
C ILE A 36 -2.37 -4.89 5.60
N TYR A 37 -2.11 -6.19 5.44
CA TYR A 37 -1.23 -6.91 6.36
C TYR A 37 0.22 -6.41 6.33
N GLY A 38 0.68 -5.89 5.19
CA GLY A 38 1.96 -5.18 5.09
C GLY A 38 1.99 -3.91 5.96
N LEU A 39 0.95 -3.08 5.90
CA LEU A 39 0.82 -1.89 6.75
C LEU A 39 0.73 -2.25 8.23
N LEU A 40 -0.02 -3.29 8.58
CA LEU A 40 -0.10 -3.79 9.96
C LEU A 40 1.25 -4.30 10.47
N SER A 41 1.97 -5.03 9.62
CA SER A 41 3.31 -5.52 9.94
C SER A 41 4.30 -4.37 10.11
N ALA A 42 4.19 -3.32 9.28
CA ALA A 42 5.02 -2.13 9.37
C ALA A 42 4.75 -1.36 10.67
N ALA A 43 3.48 -1.15 11.03
CA ALA A 43 3.11 -0.48 12.28
C ALA A 43 3.60 -1.28 13.51
N LYS A 44 3.41 -2.61 13.52
CA LYS A 44 3.80 -3.50 14.63
C LYS A 44 5.32 -3.69 14.74
N GLY A 45 6.06 -3.58 13.63
CA GLY A 45 7.49 -3.92 13.57
C GLY A 45 7.78 -5.42 13.46
N SER A 46 6.75 -6.26 13.30
CA SER A 46 6.86 -7.71 13.13
C SER A 46 5.78 -8.22 12.19
N TRP A 47 5.93 -9.44 11.68
CA TRP A 47 4.93 -10.05 10.80
C TRP A 47 3.53 -10.10 11.45
N VAL A 48 2.51 -9.73 10.68
CA VAL A 48 1.08 -9.80 11.04
C VAL A 48 0.35 -10.59 9.97
N THR A 49 -0.48 -11.54 10.40
CA THR A 49 -1.23 -12.45 9.54
C THR A 49 -2.72 -12.45 9.92
N PRO A 50 -3.58 -13.09 9.10
CA PRO A 50 -4.98 -13.29 9.49
C PRO A 50 -5.18 -14.05 10.81
N ALA A 51 -4.17 -14.77 11.30
CA ALA A 51 -4.26 -15.42 12.62
C ALA A 51 -4.12 -14.42 13.79
N ASP A 52 -3.57 -13.23 13.56
CA ASP A 52 -3.36 -12.20 14.59
C ASP A 52 -4.57 -11.25 14.74
N THR A 53 -5.24 -10.95 13.63
CA THR A 53 -6.44 -10.10 13.56
C THR A 53 -7.14 -10.29 12.23
N ASP A 54 -8.47 -10.29 12.25
CA ASP A 54 -9.27 -10.16 11.03
C ASP A 54 -9.33 -8.68 10.61
N VAL A 55 -9.58 -8.48 9.32
CA VAL A 55 -9.52 -7.19 8.64
C VAL A 55 -10.79 -6.96 7.83
N GLY A 56 -11.43 -5.82 8.03
CA GLY A 56 -12.42 -5.25 7.12
C GLY A 56 -12.05 -3.82 6.79
N TYR A 57 -12.35 -3.33 5.59
CA TYR A 57 -12.09 -1.93 5.26
C TYR A 57 -13.08 -1.36 4.24
N ILE A 58 -13.23 -0.05 4.28
CA ILE A 58 -13.90 0.75 3.26
C ILE A 58 -12.83 1.65 2.65
N TYR A 59 -12.80 1.71 1.32
CA TYR A 59 -11.82 2.49 0.57
C TYR A 59 -12.53 3.41 -0.42
N SER A 60 -12.11 4.67 -0.46
CA SER A 60 -12.50 5.65 -1.47
C SER A 60 -11.31 6.49 -1.92
N LYS A 61 -11.49 7.18 -3.04
CA LYS A 61 -10.54 8.11 -3.65
C LYS A 61 -11.31 9.19 -4.39
N GLU A 62 -10.75 10.38 -4.52
CA GLU A 62 -11.40 11.47 -5.25
C GLU A 62 -11.12 11.42 -6.75
N GLY A 63 -10.05 10.74 -7.16
CA GLY A 63 -9.72 10.54 -8.56
C GLY A 63 -8.58 9.56 -8.79
N GLU A 64 -8.21 9.43 -10.06
CA GLU A 64 -7.08 8.65 -10.53
C GLU A 64 -6.25 9.52 -11.47
N ALA A 65 -4.94 9.31 -11.47
CA ALA A 65 -4.01 10.02 -12.33
C ALA A 65 -2.86 9.10 -12.76
N THR A 66 -2.11 9.53 -13.76
CA THR A 66 -0.95 8.81 -14.29
C THR A 66 0.29 9.70 -14.19
N ASP A 67 1.34 9.17 -13.59
CA ASP A 67 2.67 9.76 -13.54
C ASP A 67 3.58 9.13 -14.61
N LEU A 68 4.48 9.92 -15.20
CA LEU A 68 5.47 9.44 -16.17
C LEU A 68 6.83 9.34 -15.47
N GLU A 69 7.25 8.12 -15.13
CA GLU A 69 8.47 7.89 -14.38
C GLU A 69 9.56 7.30 -15.29
N THR A 70 10.80 7.75 -15.11
CA THR A 70 11.97 7.15 -15.76
C THR A 70 12.73 6.30 -14.75
N ILE A 71 12.79 4.99 -14.99
CA ILE A 71 13.53 4.03 -14.15
C ILE A 71 14.89 3.77 -14.79
N HIS A 72 15.96 4.15 -14.09
CA HIS A 72 17.33 3.81 -14.46
C HIS A 72 17.71 2.46 -13.84
N VAL A 73 18.01 1.48 -14.68
CA VAL A 73 18.33 0.12 -14.23
C VAL A 73 19.84 -0.03 -14.10
N PHE A 74 20.28 -0.50 -12.94
CA PHE A 74 21.67 -0.85 -12.66
C PHE A 74 21.76 -2.35 -12.36
N ASN A 75 22.80 -3.01 -12.85
CA ASN A 75 23.06 -4.40 -12.49
C ASN A 75 23.77 -4.51 -11.13
N ASP A 76 23.95 -5.73 -10.63
CA ASP A 76 24.59 -6.02 -9.33
C ASP A 76 26.04 -5.51 -9.20
N LYS A 77 26.67 -5.15 -10.33
CA LYS A 77 28.02 -4.55 -10.39
C LYS A 77 27.99 -3.02 -10.52
N GLY A 78 26.82 -2.40 -10.38
CA GLY A 78 26.62 -0.95 -10.51
C GLY A 78 26.72 -0.41 -11.95
N LYS A 79 26.75 -1.28 -12.97
CA LYS A 79 26.81 -0.84 -14.37
C LYS A 79 25.40 -0.48 -14.85
N TYR A 80 25.27 0.69 -15.47
CA TYR A 80 24.04 1.14 -16.11
C TYR A 80 23.61 0.19 -17.23
N GLY A 81 22.38 -0.33 -17.11
CA GLY A 81 21.77 -1.29 -18.03
C GLY A 81 20.72 -0.69 -18.96
N GLY A 82 20.46 0.62 -18.86
CA GLY A 82 19.45 1.33 -19.64
C GLY A 82 18.35 1.97 -18.78
N SER A 83 17.42 2.64 -19.45
CA SER A 83 16.29 3.32 -18.82
C SER A 83 14.97 2.85 -19.41
N ASN A 84 13.96 2.70 -18.56
CA ASN A 84 12.58 2.47 -18.96
C ASN A 84 11.72 3.67 -18.59
N VAL A 85 10.91 4.16 -19.52
CA VAL A 85 9.90 5.17 -19.23
C VAL A 85 8.57 4.44 -18.99
N ILE A 86 8.00 4.61 -17.80
CA ILE A 86 6.76 3.95 -17.38
C ILE A 86 5.66 4.96 -17.13
N ARG A 87 4.41 4.55 -17.40
CA ARG A 87 3.21 5.27 -17.00
C ARG A 87 2.65 4.62 -15.74
N ARG A 88 2.82 5.24 -14.57
CA ARG A 88 2.36 4.72 -13.28
C ARG A 88 1.02 5.33 -12.89
N GLU A 89 0.01 4.51 -12.71
CA GLU A 89 -1.29 4.94 -12.19
C GLU A 89 -1.28 5.06 -10.66
N PHE A 90 -2.00 6.05 -10.15
CA PHE A 90 -2.20 6.25 -8.73
C PHE A 90 -3.56 6.88 -8.44
N HIS A 91 -4.02 6.69 -7.22
CA HIS A 91 -5.24 7.27 -6.67
C HIS A 91 -4.93 8.62 -6.02
N PHE A 92 -5.77 9.62 -6.27
CA PHE A 92 -5.68 10.94 -5.66
C PHE A 92 -6.62 11.06 -4.46
N LEU A 93 -6.11 11.65 -3.38
CA LEU A 93 -6.79 11.83 -2.09
C LEU A 93 -7.49 10.54 -1.60
N PRO A 94 -6.74 9.43 -1.45
CA PRO A 94 -7.29 8.20 -0.90
C PRO A 94 -7.74 8.37 0.55
N ASN A 95 -8.86 7.73 0.88
CA ASN A 95 -9.40 7.63 2.23
C ASN A 95 -9.78 6.18 2.50
N MET A 96 -9.20 5.61 3.55
CA MET A 96 -9.46 4.26 3.99
C MET A 96 -9.91 4.26 5.45
N VAL A 97 -11.04 3.60 5.72
CA VAL A 97 -11.47 3.26 7.07
C VAL A 97 -11.22 1.77 7.26
N LEU A 98 -10.27 1.44 8.11
CA LEU A 98 -9.83 0.09 8.45
C LEU A 98 -10.46 -0.34 9.78
N TYR A 99 -10.93 -1.57 9.82
CA TYR A 99 -11.49 -2.23 10.99
C TYR A 99 -10.69 -3.49 11.31
N LEU A 100 -10.26 -3.60 12.56
CA LEU A 100 -9.53 -4.76 13.09
C LEU A 100 -10.31 -5.37 14.25
N THR A 101 -10.38 -6.70 14.31
CA THR A 101 -11.02 -7.40 15.43
C THR A 101 -10.14 -7.39 16.69
N ASN A 102 -8.83 -7.26 16.54
CA ASN A 102 -7.90 -7.13 17.66
C ASN A 102 -7.64 -5.65 18.00
N ILE A 103 -8.26 -5.16 19.08
CA ILE A 103 -8.18 -3.76 19.49
C ILE A 103 -6.80 -3.34 20.03
N GLU A 104 -5.97 -4.30 20.44
CA GLU A 104 -4.61 -4.06 20.93
C GLU A 104 -3.68 -3.45 19.87
N PHE A 105 -4.10 -3.45 18.61
CA PHE A 105 -3.35 -2.82 17.52
C PHE A 105 -3.28 -1.29 17.64
N GLU A 106 -4.12 -0.66 18.47
CA GLU A 106 -4.14 0.80 18.66
C GLU A 106 -2.74 1.34 18.98
N LYS A 107 -2.03 0.71 19.91
CA LYS A 107 -0.67 1.12 20.33
C LYS A 107 0.34 1.14 19.18
N TYR A 108 0.19 0.25 18.20
CA TYR A 108 1.09 0.20 17.04
C TYR A 108 0.78 1.32 16.04
N PHE A 109 -0.45 1.83 15.98
CA PHE A 109 -0.78 2.98 15.15
C PHE A 109 -0.48 4.32 15.84
N SER A 110 -0.52 4.37 17.18
CA SER A 110 -0.11 5.56 17.94
C SER A 110 1.40 5.78 17.94
N THR A 111 2.17 4.69 17.94
CA THR A 111 3.64 4.71 17.89
C THR A 111 4.12 3.60 16.95
N PRO A 112 4.07 3.82 15.63
CA PRO A 112 4.50 2.83 14.65
C PRO A 112 6.01 2.58 14.72
N TYR A 113 6.41 1.35 14.41
CA TYR A 113 7.83 0.95 14.43
C TYR A 113 8.61 1.44 13.21
N PHE A 114 8.04 1.32 12.01
CA PHE A 114 8.65 1.74 10.73
C PHE A 114 8.04 3.04 10.18
#